data_AF-A0A6H0FX39-F1
#
_entry.id   AF-A0A6H0FX39-F1
#
_cell.length_a   1.000
_cell.length_b   1.000
_cell.length_c   1.000
_cell.angle_alpha   90.00
_cell.angle_beta   90.00
_cell.angle_gamma   90.00
#
_symmetry.space_group_name_H-M   'P 1'
#
loop_
_entity.id
_entity.type
_entity.pdbx_description
1 polymer ?
#
loop_
_entity_poly.entity_id
_entity_poly.type
_entity_poly.pdbx_seq_one_letter_code
_entity_poly.pdbx_strand_id
1 'polypeptide(L)'
;MTNFVDVLKEMRDHYQNNINTGVAIPYYPNLVEDSLDLMEATNKYLVADDSELADNPVQSKLNDLRNQAKVLATNTASTIEEKLKKSAKELKDSDNSDSLHSKFKDELNKIREDAKKKASDNIDKMFDEAEKIGNDFPAAQNLILVAAQKINELINDLLTKIVDYIVGIIKNIVEWIKMAWDAITKVFNDITKVFNDIIIWISHWFK
;
A
#
# COMPACT_ATOMS: atom_id res chain seq x y z
N MET A 1 14.84 -27.23 7.63
CA MET A 1 14.36 -26.86 6.29
C MET A 1 13.32 -25.79 6.45
N THR A 2 13.60 -24.61 5.90
CA THR A 2 12.67 -23.47 5.87
C THR A 2 11.65 -23.72 4.77
N ASN A 3 10.36 -23.81 5.11
CA ASN A 3 9.28 -24.01 4.13
C ASN A 3 8.83 -22.65 3.58
N PHE A 4 8.69 -22.54 2.26
CA PHE A 4 8.21 -21.35 1.56
C PHE A 4 6.91 -20.78 2.13
N VAL A 5 5.92 -21.64 2.42
CA VAL A 5 4.62 -21.22 2.94
C VAL A 5 4.76 -20.63 4.35
N ASP A 6 5.63 -21.20 5.18
CA ASP A 6 5.89 -20.70 6.53
C ASP A 6 6.56 -19.32 6.46
N VAL A 7 7.53 -19.12 5.56
CA VAL A 7 8.17 -17.80 5.36
C VAL A 7 7.18 -16.76 4.87
N LEU A 8 6.31 -17.10 3.90
CA LEU A 8 5.27 -16.19 3.43
C LEU A 8 4.30 -15.81 4.55
N LYS A 9 3.96 -16.75 5.43
CA LYS A 9 3.09 -16.48 6.57
C LYS A 9 3.75 -15.54 7.58
N GLU A 10 5.02 -15.78 7.92
CA GLU A 10 5.77 -14.87 8.80
C GLU A 10 5.88 -13.45 8.21
N MET A 11 6.13 -13.35 6.91
CA MET A 11 6.13 -12.08 6.19
C MET A 11 4.76 -11.39 6.25
N ARG A 12 3.68 -12.13 5.99
CA ARG A 12 2.29 -11.64 6.05
C ARG A 12 1.98 -11.07 7.43
N ASP A 13 2.25 -11.86 8.48
CA ASP A 13 2.01 -11.48 9.86
C ASP A 13 2.83 -10.24 10.25
N HIS A 14 4.09 -10.17 9.83
CA HIS A 14 4.95 -9.00 10.05
C HIS A 14 4.40 -7.72 9.43
N TYR A 15 4.04 -7.77 8.14
CA TYR A 15 3.53 -6.58 7.46
C TYR A 15 2.12 -6.18 7.93
N GLN A 16 1.28 -7.12 8.36
CA GLN A 16 0.03 -6.79 9.04
C GLN A 16 0.26 -6.16 10.41
N ASN A 17 1.24 -6.63 11.17
CA ASN A 17 1.60 -6.02 12.44
C ASN A 17 2.12 -4.59 12.27
N ASN A 18 2.91 -4.33 11.21
CA ASN A 18 3.36 -2.99 10.84
C ASN A 18 2.18 -2.01 10.63
N ILE A 19 1.14 -2.42 9.91
CA ILE A 19 -0.11 -1.65 9.74
C ILE A 19 -0.73 -1.29 11.08
N ASN A 20 -0.83 -2.27 11.98
CA ASN A 20 -1.53 -2.12 13.26
C ASN A 20 -0.76 -1.23 14.24
N THR A 21 0.56 -1.37 14.27
CA THR A 21 1.46 -0.63 15.17
C THR A 21 1.89 0.72 14.61
N GLY A 22 1.71 0.95 13.30
CA GLY A 22 2.11 2.18 12.62
C GLY A 22 3.62 2.30 12.42
N VAL A 23 4.34 1.17 12.37
CA VAL A 23 5.78 1.13 12.08
C VAL A 23 6.00 0.56 10.68
N ALA A 24 7.02 1.05 9.96
CA ALA A 24 7.39 0.56 8.63
C ALA A 24 8.75 -0.16 8.72
N ILE A 25 8.79 -1.29 9.43
CA ILE A 25 10.02 -2.07 9.60
C ILE A 25 10.17 -3.05 8.43
N PRO A 26 11.29 -3.06 7.70
CA PRO A 26 11.54 -4.06 6.66
C PRO A 26 11.57 -5.48 7.21
N TYR A 27 11.12 -6.46 6.42
CA TYR A 27 11.28 -7.88 6.72
C TYR A 27 12.33 -8.50 5.81
N TYR A 28 13.26 -9.25 6.37
CA TYR A 28 14.27 -9.98 5.61
C TYR A 28 14.02 -11.48 5.72
N PRO A 29 13.40 -12.12 4.70
CA PRO A 29 13.05 -13.53 4.78
C PRO A 29 14.28 -14.44 4.72
N ASN A 30 14.23 -15.54 5.45
CA ASN A 30 15.16 -16.65 5.23
C ASN A 30 14.90 -17.27 3.85
N LEU A 31 15.96 -17.62 3.13
CA LEU A 31 15.85 -18.29 1.85
C LEU A 31 15.31 -19.72 2.03
N VAL A 32 14.52 -20.17 1.06
CA VAL A 32 14.03 -21.54 0.94
C VAL A 32 15.16 -22.40 0.36
N GLU A 33 15.52 -23.45 1.09
CA GLU A 33 16.70 -24.28 0.83
C GLU A 33 16.57 -25.13 -0.44
N ASP A 34 15.33 -25.54 -0.77
CA ASP A 34 15.02 -26.35 -1.95
C ASP A 34 14.74 -25.51 -3.23
N SER A 35 14.77 -24.18 -3.12
CA SER A 35 14.63 -23.25 -4.25
C SER A 35 16.00 -22.91 -4.83
N LEU A 36 16.04 -22.46 -6.10
CA LEU A 36 17.24 -21.82 -6.63
C LEU A 36 17.63 -20.63 -5.77
N ASP A 37 18.93 -20.36 -5.66
CA ASP A 37 19.38 -19.13 -5.05
C ASP A 37 18.91 -17.91 -5.86
N LEU A 38 19.00 -16.71 -5.28
CA LEU A 38 18.49 -15.50 -5.91
C LEU A 38 19.18 -15.15 -7.24
N MET A 39 20.48 -15.42 -7.35
CA MET A 39 21.25 -15.11 -8.56
C MET A 39 20.90 -16.09 -9.67
N GLU A 40 20.81 -17.37 -9.35
CA GLU A 40 20.39 -18.44 -10.26
C GLU A 40 18.94 -18.23 -10.73
N ALA A 41 18.02 -17.94 -9.80
CA ALA A 41 16.63 -17.66 -10.12
C ALA A 41 16.49 -16.41 -11.01
N THR A 42 17.27 -15.36 -10.74
CA THR A 42 17.29 -14.14 -11.55
C THR A 42 17.77 -14.43 -12.96
N ASN A 43 18.92 -15.10 -13.12
CA ASN A 43 19.47 -15.41 -14.44
C ASN A 43 18.56 -16.34 -15.25
N LYS A 44 17.82 -17.22 -14.57
CA LYS A 44 16.93 -18.19 -15.21
C LYS A 44 15.57 -17.60 -15.57
N TYR A 45 15.03 -16.74 -14.72
CA TYR A 45 13.63 -16.31 -14.79
C TYR A 45 13.45 -14.83 -15.06
N LEU A 46 14.50 -14.01 -15.19
CA LEU A 46 14.37 -12.62 -15.59
C LEU A 46 15.09 -12.39 -16.92
N VAL A 47 14.32 -12.18 -17.98
CA VAL A 47 14.79 -11.76 -19.31
C VAL A 47 14.76 -10.23 -19.41
N ALA A 48 15.68 -9.69 -20.20
CA ALA A 48 15.80 -8.24 -20.43
C ALA A 48 14.90 -7.71 -21.55
N ASP A 49 14.41 -8.60 -22.43
CA ASP A 49 13.57 -8.24 -23.59
C ASP A 49 12.12 -8.66 -23.35
N ASP A 50 11.19 -7.71 -23.52
CA ASP A 50 9.75 -7.95 -23.34
C ASP A 50 9.18 -8.95 -24.35
N SER A 51 9.84 -9.16 -25.50
CA SER A 51 9.42 -10.17 -26.50
C SER A 51 9.66 -11.61 -26.03
N GLU A 52 10.57 -11.81 -25.07
CA GLU A 52 10.88 -13.10 -24.46
C GLU A 52 9.99 -13.41 -23.24
N LEU A 53 9.16 -12.45 -22.79
CA LEU A 53 8.23 -12.63 -21.65
C LEU A 53 7.20 -13.74 -21.89
N ALA A 54 6.75 -13.91 -23.14
CA ALA A 54 5.75 -14.91 -23.48
C ALA A 54 6.25 -16.35 -23.21
N ASP A 55 7.56 -16.56 -23.30
CA ASP A 55 8.21 -17.86 -23.06
C ASP A 55 8.70 -18.03 -21.62
N ASN A 56 8.50 -17.01 -20.76
CA ASN A 56 8.93 -17.00 -19.36
C ASN A 56 7.73 -16.88 -18.40
N PRO A 57 7.12 -18.01 -17.99
CA PRO A 57 5.90 -18.00 -17.19
C PRO A 57 6.11 -17.43 -15.78
N VAL A 58 7.30 -17.58 -15.20
CA VAL A 58 7.63 -17.01 -13.88
C VAL A 58 7.65 -15.49 -13.96
N GLN A 59 8.35 -14.91 -14.93
CA GLN A 59 8.40 -13.45 -15.09
C GLN A 59 7.03 -12.87 -15.42
N SER A 60 6.27 -13.55 -16.27
CA SER A 60 4.88 -13.17 -16.56
C SER A 60 4.03 -13.08 -15.29
N LYS A 61 4.13 -14.08 -14.40
CA LYS A 61 3.43 -14.07 -13.11
C LYS A 61 3.93 -13.02 -12.13
N LEU A 62 5.23 -12.77 -12.09
CA LEU A 62 5.79 -11.66 -11.30
C LEU A 62 5.32 -10.29 -11.82
N ASN A 63 5.16 -10.14 -13.14
CA ASN A 63 4.58 -8.94 -13.75
C ASN A 63 3.09 -8.80 -13.44
N ASP A 64 2.32 -9.89 -13.48
CA ASP A 64 0.91 -9.90 -13.05
C ASP A 64 0.79 -9.44 -11.58
N LEU A 65 1.60 -10.01 -10.69
CA LEU A 65 1.64 -9.66 -9.27
C LEU A 65 2.00 -8.17 -9.07
N ARG A 66 3.01 -7.68 -9.79
CA ARG A 66 3.41 -6.25 -9.81
C ARG A 66 2.27 -5.34 -10.27
N ASN A 67 1.59 -5.71 -11.36
CA ASN A 67 0.47 -4.94 -11.90
C ASN A 67 -0.72 -4.93 -10.93
N GLN A 68 -1.00 -6.07 -10.29
CA GLN A 68 -2.05 -6.17 -9.29
C GLN A 68 -1.75 -5.27 -8.08
N ALA A 69 -0.51 -5.29 -7.58
CA ALA A 69 -0.06 -4.39 -6.52
C ALA A 69 -0.25 -2.90 -6.90
N LYS A 70 0.11 -2.52 -8.13
CA LYS A 70 -0.10 -1.15 -8.64
C LYS A 70 -1.57 -0.76 -8.65
N VAL A 71 -2.44 -1.64 -9.13
CA VAL A 71 -3.89 -1.41 -9.19
C VAL A 71 -4.47 -1.28 -7.78
N LEU A 72 -4.12 -2.18 -6.86
CA LEU A 72 -4.58 -2.13 -5.47
C LEU A 72 -4.12 -0.87 -4.75
N ALA A 73 -2.85 -0.49 -4.92
CA ALA A 73 -2.30 0.74 -4.35
C ALA A 73 -3.01 1.99 -4.88
N THR A 74 -3.18 2.08 -6.20
CA THR A 74 -3.86 3.22 -6.85
C THR A 74 -5.32 3.30 -6.41
N ASN A 75 -6.05 2.18 -6.43
CA ASN A 75 -7.45 2.14 -5.99
C ASN A 75 -7.61 2.51 -4.52
N THR A 76 -6.66 2.12 -3.67
CA THR A 76 -6.64 2.49 -2.25
C THR A 76 -6.46 3.99 -2.11
N ALA A 77 -5.47 4.58 -2.79
CA ALA A 77 -5.22 6.01 -2.79
C ALA A 77 -6.47 6.79 -3.25
N SER A 78 -7.05 6.45 -4.41
CA SER A 78 -8.23 7.13 -4.94
C SER A 78 -9.46 7.00 -4.03
N THR A 79 -9.69 5.81 -3.45
CA THR A 79 -10.83 5.63 -2.51
C THR A 79 -10.68 6.52 -1.29
N ILE A 80 -9.48 6.60 -0.72
CA ILE A 80 -9.23 7.43 0.46
C ILE A 80 -9.31 8.91 0.11
N GLU A 81 -8.78 9.32 -1.04
CA GLU A 81 -8.92 10.68 -1.56
C GLU A 81 -10.39 11.11 -1.64
N GLU A 82 -11.24 10.28 -2.24
CA GLU A 82 -12.67 10.54 -2.37
C GLU A 82 -13.36 10.67 -1.02
N LYS A 83 -13.04 9.80 -0.06
CA LYS A 83 -13.57 9.88 1.31
C LYS A 83 -13.15 11.16 2.00
N LEU A 84 -11.89 11.57 1.85
CA LEU A 84 -11.38 12.83 2.41
C LEU A 84 -12.06 14.04 1.77
N LYS A 85 -12.20 14.06 0.44
CA LYS A 85 -12.92 15.11 -0.29
C LYS A 85 -14.38 15.22 0.16
N LYS A 86 -15.05 14.07 0.30
CA LYS A 86 -16.44 14.00 0.78
C LYS A 86 -16.56 14.58 2.19
N SER A 87 -15.72 14.11 3.12
CA SER A 87 -15.74 14.56 4.51
C SER A 87 -15.42 16.07 4.63
N ALA A 88 -14.46 16.57 3.85
CA ALA A 88 -14.14 18.00 3.80
C ALA A 88 -15.30 18.84 3.22
N LYS A 89 -16.03 18.32 2.23
CA LYS A 89 -17.22 18.98 1.68
C LYS A 89 -18.37 19.00 2.69
N GLU A 90 -18.61 17.91 3.41
CA GLU A 90 -19.63 17.87 4.46
C GLU A 90 -19.35 18.86 5.58
N LEU A 91 -18.08 19.05 5.96
CA LEU A 91 -17.68 20.11 6.88
C LEU A 91 -17.97 21.51 6.29
N LYS A 92 -17.62 21.74 5.02
CA LYS A 92 -17.86 23.01 4.32
C LYS A 92 -19.33 23.42 4.30
N ASP A 93 -20.21 22.46 4.06
CA ASP A 93 -21.63 22.69 3.82
C ASP A 93 -22.44 22.79 5.14
N SER A 94 -21.77 22.80 6.30
CA SER A 94 -22.38 22.76 7.63
C SER A 94 -22.25 24.08 8.42
N ASP A 95 -23.28 24.46 9.20
CA ASP A 95 -23.26 25.67 10.03
C ASP A 95 -22.31 25.52 11.23
N ASN A 96 -21.23 26.33 11.23
CA ASN A 96 -20.14 26.36 12.21
C ASN A 96 -20.59 26.14 13.67
N SER A 97 -20.44 24.92 14.19
CA SER A 97 -20.65 24.58 15.60
C SER A 97 -19.57 23.61 16.08
N ASP A 98 -19.21 23.68 17.37
CA ASP A 98 -18.20 22.79 17.96
C ASP A 98 -18.50 21.29 17.81
N SER A 99 -19.79 20.93 17.64
CA SER A 99 -20.18 19.54 17.39
C SER A 99 -19.71 19.01 16.02
N LEU A 100 -19.49 19.90 15.03
CA LEU A 100 -19.02 19.52 13.70
C LEU A 100 -17.52 19.24 13.68
N HIS A 101 -16.74 19.90 14.54
CA HIS A 101 -15.31 19.64 14.66
C HIS A 101 -15.03 18.24 15.21
N SER A 102 -15.79 17.83 16.24
CA SER A 102 -15.71 16.46 16.76
C SER A 102 -16.12 15.44 15.70
N LYS A 103 -17.23 15.70 14.99
CA LYS A 103 -17.71 14.81 13.92
C LYS A 103 -16.70 14.66 12.79
N PHE A 104 -16.08 15.76 12.34
CA PHE A 104 -15.08 15.69 11.29
C PHE A 104 -13.82 14.94 11.73
N LYS A 105 -13.37 15.15 12.97
CA LYS A 105 -12.26 14.37 13.54
C LYS A 105 -12.60 12.87 13.63
N ASP A 106 -13.84 12.54 14.03
CA ASP A 106 -14.31 11.15 14.08
C ASP A 106 -14.36 10.53 12.68
N GLU A 107 -14.81 11.27 11.66
CA GLU A 107 -14.76 10.81 10.27
C GLU A 107 -13.33 10.61 9.77
N LEU A 108 -12.39 11.52 10.08
CA LEU A 108 -10.98 11.33 9.73
C LEU A 108 -10.38 10.09 10.40
N ASN A 109 -10.75 9.81 11.65
CA ASN A 109 -10.37 8.58 12.33
C ASN A 109 -10.97 7.34 11.65
N LYS A 110 -12.24 7.38 11.22
CA LYS A 110 -12.85 6.28 10.45
C LYS A 110 -12.13 6.07 9.11
N ILE A 111 -11.80 7.14 8.40
CA ILE A 111 -11.04 7.07 7.14
C ILE A 111 -9.66 6.45 7.38
N ARG A 112 -9.01 6.80 8.49
CA ARG A 112 -7.73 6.20 8.90
C ARG A 112 -7.86 4.69 9.14
N GLU A 113 -8.86 4.25 9.89
CA GLU A 113 -9.08 2.82 10.15
C GLU A 113 -9.48 2.06 8.89
N ASP A 114 -10.28 2.67 8.01
CA ASP A 114 -10.59 2.11 6.69
C ASP A 114 -9.34 1.97 5.80
N ALA A 115 -8.40 2.91 5.87
CA ALA A 115 -7.13 2.84 5.16
C ALA A 115 -6.27 1.66 5.66
N LYS A 116 -6.18 1.48 6.99
CA LYS A 116 -5.49 0.32 7.59
C LYS A 116 -6.11 -1.00 7.15
N LYS A 117 -7.44 -1.10 7.22
CA LYS A 117 -8.16 -2.30 6.80
C LYS A 117 -7.89 -2.63 5.33
N LYS A 118 -8.02 -1.64 4.43
CA LYS A 118 -7.71 -1.82 3.00
C LYS A 118 -6.27 -2.25 2.75
N ALA A 119 -5.31 -1.69 3.50
CA ALA A 119 -3.92 -2.09 3.41
C ALA A 119 -3.75 -3.56 3.86
N SER A 120 -4.38 -3.99 4.96
CA SER A 120 -4.35 -5.39 5.42
C SER A 120 -4.98 -6.34 4.40
N ASP A 121 -6.15 -5.99 3.86
CA ASP A 121 -6.82 -6.79 2.81
C ASP A 121 -5.97 -6.91 1.53
N ASN A 122 -5.19 -5.87 1.21
CA ASN A 122 -4.27 -5.91 0.07
C ASN A 122 -3.06 -6.79 0.36
N ILE A 123 -2.50 -6.74 1.57
CA ILE A 123 -1.42 -7.64 2.01
C ILE A 123 -1.88 -9.09 1.85
N ASP A 124 -3.06 -9.44 2.37
CA ASP A 124 -3.60 -10.81 2.28
C ASP A 124 -3.69 -11.26 0.82
N LYS A 125 -4.27 -10.45 -0.06
CA LYS A 125 -4.36 -10.77 -1.50
C LYS A 125 -3.00 -10.97 -2.16
N MET A 126 -2.01 -10.15 -1.81
CA MET A 126 -0.67 -10.28 -2.39
C MET A 126 0.05 -11.53 -1.90
N PHE A 127 -0.11 -11.90 -0.64
CA PHE A 127 0.46 -13.14 -0.11
C PHE A 127 -0.25 -14.38 -0.63
N ASP A 128 -1.57 -14.35 -0.79
CA ASP A 128 -2.32 -15.47 -1.38
C ASP A 128 -1.91 -15.71 -2.85
N GLU A 129 -1.71 -14.65 -3.64
CA GLU A 129 -1.24 -14.78 -5.02
C GLU A 129 0.25 -15.20 -5.06
N ALA A 130 1.11 -14.64 -4.20
CA ALA A 130 2.51 -15.06 -4.11
C ALA A 130 2.66 -16.53 -3.71
N GLU A 131 1.83 -17.02 -2.77
CA GLU A 131 1.79 -18.42 -2.35
C GLU A 131 1.40 -19.32 -3.53
N LYS A 132 0.35 -18.94 -4.26
CA LYS A 132 -0.09 -19.66 -5.45
C LYS A 132 1.03 -19.74 -6.51
N ILE A 133 1.66 -18.61 -6.84
CA ILE A 133 2.76 -18.58 -7.82
C ILE A 133 3.93 -19.45 -7.32
N GLY A 134 4.31 -19.38 -6.05
CA GLY A 134 5.44 -20.15 -5.54
C GLY A 134 5.19 -21.65 -5.41
N ASN A 135 3.92 -22.05 -5.25
CA ASN A 135 3.53 -23.46 -5.34
C ASN A 135 3.58 -23.97 -6.79
N ASP A 136 3.21 -23.13 -7.76
CA ASP A 136 3.28 -23.46 -9.19
C ASP A 136 4.74 -23.46 -9.71
N PHE A 137 5.62 -22.67 -9.09
CA PHE A 137 7.03 -22.52 -9.47
C PHE A 137 8.01 -22.67 -8.28
N PRO A 138 8.19 -23.89 -7.72
CA PRO A 138 9.02 -24.10 -6.54
C PRO A 138 10.47 -23.60 -6.68
N ALA A 139 11.06 -23.77 -7.86
CA ALA A 139 12.42 -23.30 -8.15
C ALA A 139 12.58 -21.76 -8.15
N ALA A 140 11.48 -21.00 -8.21
CA ALA A 140 11.48 -19.55 -8.20
C ALA A 140 11.05 -18.95 -6.85
N GLN A 141 10.82 -19.76 -5.82
CA GLN A 141 10.27 -19.32 -4.54
C GLN A 141 11.09 -18.19 -3.89
N ASN A 142 12.42 -18.26 -3.91
CA ASN A 142 13.26 -17.18 -3.39
C ASN A 142 13.07 -15.85 -4.14
N LEU A 143 12.86 -15.89 -5.46
CA LEU A 143 12.57 -14.70 -6.27
C LEU A 143 11.17 -14.14 -5.96
N ILE A 144 10.21 -15.01 -5.73
CA ILE A 144 8.83 -14.65 -5.36
C ILE A 144 8.77 -14.04 -3.96
N LEU A 145 9.56 -14.54 -3.00
CA LEU A 145 9.71 -13.93 -1.67
C LEU A 145 10.20 -12.48 -1.77
N VAL A 146 11.21 -12.21 -2.60
CA VAL A 146 11.71 -10.85 -2.82
C VAL A 146 10.64 -9.95 -3.46
N ALA A 147 9.87 -10.47 -4.41
CA ALA A 147 8.78 -9.72 -5.02
C ALA A 147 7.68 -9.39 -4.00
N ALA A 148 7.26 -10.37 -3.20
CA ALA A 148 6.29 -10.19 -2.12
C ALA A 148 6.81 -9.18 -1.09
N GLN A 149 8.09 -9.25 -0.70
CA GLN A 149 8.70 -8.28 0.22
C GLN A 149 8.54 -6.85 -0.31
N LYS A 150 9.02 -6.57 -1.53
CA LYS A 150 8.97 -5.23 -2.12
C LYS A 150 7.54 -4.71 -2.24
N ILE A 151 6.60 -5.54 -2.70
CA ILE A 151 5.20 -5.15 -2.82
C ILE A 151 4.59 -4.75 -1.47
N ASN A 152 4.95 -5.45 -0.40
CA ASN A 152 4.40 -5.14 0.93
C ASN A 152 5.10 -3.95 1.59
N GLU A 153 6.36 -3.67 1.26
CA GLU A 153 7.01 -2.39 1.58
C GLU A 153 6.24 -1.22 0.93
N LEU A 154 5.87 -1.34 -0.35
CA LEU A 154 5.03 -0.34 -1.03
C LEU A 154 3.69 -0.12 -0.32
N ILE A 155 2.99 -1.19 0.07
CA ILE A 155 1.68 -1.09 0.73
C ILE A 155 1.80 -0.40 2.09
N ASN A 156 2.82 -0.74 2.89
CA ASN A 156 3.06 -0.12 4.19
C ASN A 156 3.48 1.35 4.06
N ASP A 157 4.34 1.69 3.09
CA ASP A 157 4.74 3.07 2.81
C ASP A 157 3.56 3.92 2.34
N LEU A 158 2.70 3.37 1.49
CA LEU A 158 1.47 4.04 1.06
C LEU A 158 0.57 4.35 2.26
N LEU A 159 0.35 3.36 3.14
CA LEU A 159 -0.44 3.55 4.35
C LEU A 159 0.18 4.64 5.24
N THR A 160 1.49 4.61 5.44
CA THR A 160 2.20 5.61 6.24
C THR A 160 1.98 7.02 5.68
N LYS A 161 2.13 7.21 4.36
CA LYS A 161 1.87 8.51 3.70
C LYS A 161 0.42 8.97 3.89
N ILE A 162 -0.55 8.06 3.77
CA ILE A 162 -1.98 8.37 3.97
C ILE A 162 -2.24 8.77 5.43
N VAL A 163 -1.75 7.97 6.40
CA VAL A 163 -1.96 8.20 7.82
C VAL A 163 -1.30 9.51 8.27
N ASP A 164 -0.08 9.78 7.82
CA ASP A 164 0.64 11.03 8.11
C ASP A 164 -0.12 12.25 7.59
N TYR A 165 -0.69 12.14 6.39
CA TYR A 165 -1.54 13.20 5.84
C TYR A 165 -2.80 13.42 6.68
N ILE A 166 -3.51 12.34 7.06
CA ILE A 166 -4.70 12.43 7.92
C ILE A 166 -4.35 13.03 9.29
N VAL A 167 -3.26 12.59 9.90
CA VAL A 167 -2.78 13.14 11.19
C VAL A 167 -2.41 14.61 11.04
N GLY A 168 -1.78 14.99 9.93
CA GLY A 168 -1.48 16.38 9.57
C GLY A 168 -2.76 17.22 9.47
N ILE A 169 -3.79 16.71 8.80
CA ILE A 169 -5.11 17.35 8.74
C ILE A 169 -5.68 17.52 10.16
N ILE A 170 -5.69 16.47 11.00
CA ILE A 170 -6.24 16.53 12.38
C ILE A 170 -5.53 17.60 13.21
N LYS A 171 -4.19 17.69 13.11
CA LYS A 171 -3.41 18.72 13.82
C LYS A 171 -3.73 20.12 13.31
N ASN A 172 -3.76 20.29 12.00
CA ASN A 172 -3.97 21.59 11.37
C ASN A 172 -5.41 22.11 11.51
N ILE A 173 -6.41 21.22 11.56
CA ILE A 173 -7.83 21.57 11.80
C ILE A 173 -7.98 22.41 13.08
N VAL A 174 -7.26 22.05 14.14
CA VAL A 174 -7.30 22.79 15.43
C VAL A 174 -6.84 24.24 15.27
N GLU A 175 -5.92 24.51 14.34
CA GLU A 175 -5.40 25.85 14.04
C GLU A 175 -6.26 26.60 13.01
N TRP A 176 -6.77 25.88 12.00
CA TRP A 176 -7.49 26.44 10.84
C TRP A 176 -8.93 26.86 11.13
N ILE A 177 -9.59 26.20 12.09
CA ILE A 177 -10.97 26.54 12.50
C ILE A 177 -11.10 27.99 12.98
N LYS A 178 -10.02 28.63 13.45
CA LYS A 178 -10.02 30.05 13.86
C LYS A 178 -10.05 31.04 12.68
N MET A 179 -9.83 30.61 11.43
CA MET A 179 -9.61 31.46 10.25
C MET A 179 -10.58 31.14 9.09
N ALA A 180 -11.86 30.89 9.37
CA ALA A 180 -12.77 30.17 8.46
C ALA A 180 -12.90 30.66 6.98
N TRP A 181 -13.35 29.70 6.16
CA TRP A 181 -13.60 29.65 4.70
C TRP A 181 -12.40 29.45 3.77
N ASP A 182 -11.38 30.30 3.80
CA ASP A 182 -10.20 30.14 2.92
C ASP A 182 -9.44 28.83 3.23
N ALA A 183 -9.45 28.42 4.50
CA ALA A 183 -8.82 27.18 4.94
C ALA A 183 -9.47 25.91 4.34
N ILE A 184 -10.79 25.90 4.13
CA ILE A 184 -11.50 24.71 3.61
C ILE A 184 -11.22 24.52 2.11
N THR A 185 -11.22 25.62 1.34
CA THR A 185 -10.85 25.57 -0.09
C THR A 185 -9.39 25.13 -0.25
N LYS A 186 -8.51 25.58 0.64
CA LYS A 186 -7.11 25.12 0.70
C LYS A 186 -7.02 23.62 1.00
N VAL A 187 -7.77 23.10 1.98
CA VAL A 187 -7.82 21.65 2.28
C VAL A 187 -8.17 20.83 1.03
N PHE A 188 -9.19 21.24 0.28
CA PHE A 188 -9.62 20.52 -0.92
C PHE A 188 -8.53 20.46 -2.01
N ASN A 189 -7.86 21.59 -2.23
CA ASN A 189 -6.74 21.68 -3.18
C ASN A 189 -5.52 20.89 -2.69
N ASP A 190 -5.22 20.93 -1.39
CA ASP A 190 -4.13 20.19 -0.77
C ASP A 190 -4.37 18.67 -0.83
N ILE A 191 -5.61 18.20 -0.62
CA ILE A 191 -5.98 16.77 -0.79
C ILE A 191 -5.66 16.35 -2.23
N THR A 192 -6.18 17.09 -3.21
CA THR A 192 -5.99 16.75 -4.63
C THR A 192 -4.51 16.73 -5.02
N LYS A 193 -3.73 17.70 -4.53
CA LYS A 193 -2.30 17.76 -4.80
C LYS A 193 -1.54 16.58 -4.19
N VAL A 194 -1.75 16.30 -2.90
CA VAL A 194 -1.04 15.22 -2.19
C VAL A 194 -1.35 13.85 -2.81
N PHE A 195 -2.60 13.60 -3.18
CA PHE A 195 -2.96 12.32 -3.79
C PHE A 195 -2.46 12.18 -5.22
N ASN A 196 -2.37 13.27 -5.99
CA ASN A 196 -1.65 13.26 -7.26
C ASN A 196 -0.16 12.92 -7.05
N ASP A 197 0.50 13.51 -6.05
CA ASP A 197 1.89 13.22 -5.71
C ASP A 197 2.07 11.75 -5.28
N ILE A 198 1.11 11.18 -4.52
CA ILE A 198 1.08 9.76 -4.15
C ILE A 198 0.93 8.88 -5.40
N ILE A 199 0.04 9.21 -6.34
CA ILE A 199 -0.15 8.43 -7.58
C ILE A 199 1.10 8.48 -8.46
N ILE A 200 1.76 9.64 -8.55
CA ILE A 200 3.04 9.79 -9.26
C ILE A 200 4.12 8.93 -8.58
N TRP A 201 4.20 8.99 -7.25
CA TRP A 201 5.14 8.18 -6.47
C TRP A 201 4.91 6.67 -6.66
N ILE A 202 3.66 6.20 -6.59
CA ILE A 202 3.30 4.81 -6.91
C ILE A 202 3.81 4.46 -8.32
N SER A 203 3.58 5.34 -9.30
CA SER A 203 4.01 5.10 -10.68
C SER A 203 5.54 5.02 -10.83
N HIS A 204 6.29 5.76 -10.02
CA HIS A 204 7.76 5.70 -9.99
C HIS A 204 8.32 4.50 -9.25
N TRP A 205 7.60 3.97 -8.26
CA TRP A 205 7.99 2.75 -7.57
C TRP A 205 8.05 1.55 -8.53
N PHE A 206 7.20 1.56 -9.57
CA PHE A 206 7.18 0.58 -10.65
C PHE A 206 7.95 1.04 -11.89
N LYS A 207 9.03 1.81 -11.78
CA LYS A 207 9.98 2.05 -12.88
C LYS A 207 11.30 1.38 -12.53
#